data_AF-K1RTL8-F1
#
_entry.id   AF-K1RTL8-F1
#
_cell.length_a   1.000
_cell.length_b   1.000
_cell.length_c   1.000
_cell.angle_alpha   90.00
_cell.angle_beta   90.00
_cell.angle_gamma   90.00
#
_symmetry.space_group_name_H-M   'P 1'
#
loop_
_entity.id
_entity.type
_entity.pdbx_description
1 polymer ?
#
loop_
_entity_poly.entity_id
_entity_poly.type
_entity_poly.pdbx_seq_one_letter_code
_entity_poly.pdbx_strand_id
1 'polypeptide(L)'
;MEPETAKTHIQTENPQNRPHSCEALKSCEDLPSVVGGVWNATNTLEGSNATLSCFHGYEATGKSGNIQCHNGSWGNLTNIKCIPIVPISTTMTTKAVTTSEELITEPTTSIEMSASPDRTDNELEGSSRHNYVITICVVVLVVIIIVIIAVVLYR
;
A
#
# COMPACT_ATOMS: atom_id res chain seq x y z
N MET A 1 -2.36 -13.45 73.97
CA MET A 1 -2.46 -14.32 72.78
C MET A 1 -3.87 -14.15 72.26
N GLU A 2 -4.01 -13.25 71.28
CA GLU A 2 -5.29 -12.84 70.70
C GLU A 2 -5.01 -12.64 69.20
N PRO A 3 -5.79 -13.23 68.28
CA PRO A 3 -5.47 -13.19 66.86
C PRO A 3 -6.04 -11.92 66.21
N GLU A 4 -5.16 -11.13 65.57
CA GLU A 4 -5.57 -9.98 64.77
C GLU A 4 -6.30 -10.46 63.51
N THR A 5 -7.58 -10.07 63.43
CA THR A 5 -8.44 -10.37 62.28
C THR A 5 -8.08 -9.41 61.15
N ALA A 6 -7.37 -9.91 60.13
CA ALA A 6 -7.04 -9.16 58.93
C ALA A 6 -8.35 -8.75 58.20
N LYS A 7 -8.67 -7.45 58.23
CA LYS A 7 -9.72 -6.89 57.37
C LYS A 7 -9.22 -6.88 55.93
N THR A 8 -9.75 -7.78 55.12
CA THR A 8 -9.62 -7.75 53.66
C THR A 8 -10.18 -6.44 53.15
N HIS A 9 -9.30 -5.53 52.72
CA HIS A 9 -9.69 -4.38 51.91
C HIS A 9 -10.23 -4.92 50.57
N ILE A 10 -11.55 -4.97 50.43
CA ILE A 10 -12.18 -5.12 49.12
C ILE A 10 -11.89 -3.83 48.38
N GLN A 11 -10.96 -3.88 47.42
CA GLN A 11 -10.77 -2.81 46.45
C GLN A 11 -12.05 -2.73 45.61
N THR A 12 -12.79 -1.64 45.80
CA THR A 12 -13.84 -1.21 44.88
C THR A 12 -13.17 -0.97 43.53
N GLU A 13 -13.34 -1.90 42.59
CA GLU A 13 -12.86 -1.74 41.23
C GLU A 13 -13.53 -0.50 40.60
N ASN A 14 -12.71 0.49 40.25
CA ASN A 14 -13.13 1.71 39.58
C ASN A 14 -13.67 1.33 38.17
N PRO A 15 -14.91 1.71 37.79
CA PRO A 15 -15.48 1.38 36.47
C PRO A 15 -14.78 2.06 35.28
N GLN A 16 -13.70 2.80 35.50
CA GLN A 16 -13.01 3.59 34.49
C GLN A 16 -11.80 2.89 33.83
N ASN A 17 -11.47 1.65 34.20
CA ASN A 17 -10.36 0.91 33.60
C ASN A 17 -10.85 -0.21 32.67
N ARG A 18 -11.62 0.15 31.63
CA ARG A 18 -11.89 -0.76 30.51
C ARG A 18 -10.68 -0.69 29.57
N PRO A 19 -10.04 -1.81 29.21
CA PRO A 19 -8.98 -1.80 28.20
C PRO A 19 -9.54 -1.21 26.91
N HIS A 20 -8.74 -0.36 26.27
CA HIS A 20 -9.06 0.35 25.04
C HIS A 20 -9.85 -0.56 24.10
N SER A 21 -11.13 -0.25 23.94
CA SER A 21 -12.05 -0.97 23.09
C SER A 21 -11.45 -1.04 21.68
N CYS A 22 -11.47 -2.21 21.04
CA CYS A 22 -11.35 -2.27 19.58
C CYS A 22 -12.59 -1.60 19.00
N GLU A 23 -12.57 -0.27 18.93
CA GLU A 23 -13.56 0.48 18.19
C GLU A 23 -13.42 0.05 16.73
N ALA A 24 -14.53 -0.41 16.14
CA ALA A 24 -14.54 -0.80 14.74
C ALA A 24 -14.22 0.43 13.88
N LEU A 25 -12.98 0.50 13.39
CA LEU A 25 -12.57 1.55 12.47
C LEU A 25 -13.38 1.40 11.19
N LYS A 26 -13.87 2.52 10.67
CA LYS A 26 -14.50 2.54 9.35
C LYS A 26 -13.46 2.14 8.31
N SER A 27 -13.87 1.31 7.36
CA SER A 27 -13.10 1.06 6.14
C SER A 27 -13.54 2.07 5.08
N CYS A 28 -12.58 2.56 4.31
CA CYS A 28 -12.83 3.23 3.06
C CYS A 28 -13.28 2.26 1.98
N GLU A 29 -13.99 2.83 1.02
CA GLU A 29 -14.35 2.18 -0.25
C GLU A 29 -13.11 1.70 -1.01
N ASP A 30 -13.31 0.82 -1.99
CA ASP A 30 -12.23 0.44 -2.89
C ASP A 30 -11.73 1.63 -3.72
N LEU A 31 -10.43 1.64 -4.00
CA LEU A 31 -9.82 2.67 -4.84
C LEU A 31 -10.21 2.45 -6.31
N PRO A 32 -10.57 3.49 -7.07
CA PRO A 32 -10.88 3.34 -8.48
C PRO A 32 -9.63 3.00 -9.28
N SER A 33 -9.81 2.23 -10.35
CA SER A 33 -8.74 1.94 -11.31
C SER A 33 -8.24 3.22 -11.99
N VAL A 34 -6.92 3.31 -12.21
CA VAL A 34 -6.28 4.44 -12.89
C VAL A 34 -5.59 3.92 -14.14
N VAL A 35 -5.84 4.57 -15.28
CA VAL A 35 -5.15 4.24 -16.54
C VAL A 35 -3.67 4.60 -16.39
N GLY A 36 -2.77 3.67 -16.73
CA GLY A 36 -1.33 3.94 -16.70
C GLY A 36 -0.71 3.96 -15.31
N GLY A 37 -1.39 3.45 -14.28
CA GLY A 37 -0.84 3.34 -12.93
C GLY A 37 -1.63 2.43 -12.00
N VAL A 38 -1.22 2.38 -10.74
CA VAL A 38 -1.82 1.56 -9.69
C VAL A 38 -1.77 2.30 -8.35
N TRP A 39 -2.80 2.11 -7.52
CA TRP A 39 -2.81 2.60 -6.14
C TRP A 39 -2.10 1.62 -5.20
N ASN A 40 -1.19 2.14 -4.40
CA ASN A 40 -0.50 1.41 -3.35
C ASN A 40 -1.02 1.86 -1.98
N ALA A 41 -1.97 1.12 -1.41
CA ALA A 41 -2.54 1.38 -0.09
C ALA A 41 -1.94 0.45 0.98
N THR A 42 -1.71 0.96 2.19
CA THR A 42 -1.27 0.11 3.32
C THR A 42 -2.40 -0.79 3.83
N ASN A 43 -3.61 -0.25 3.86
CA ASN A 43 -4.88 -0.90 4.20
C ASN A 43 -6.02 0.05 3.76
N THR A 44 -7.27 -0.36 3.89
CA THR A 44 -8.47 0.46 3.67
C THR A 44 -9.03 1.06 4.96
N LEU A 45 -8.43 0.81 6.13
CA LEU A 45 -8.93 1.34 7.41
C LEU A 45 -8.72 2.85 7.57
N GLU A 46 -9.58 3.50 8.35
CA GLU A 46 -9.48 4.91 8.75
C GLU A 46 -8.04 5.31 9.11
N GLY A 47 -7.55 6.39 8.51
CA GLY A 47 -6.21 6.92 8.72
C GLY A 47 -5.13 6.30 7.82
N SER A 48 -5.43 5.22 7.08
CA SER A 48 -4.51 4.61 6.11
C SER A 48 -4.20 5.56 4.96
N ASN A 49 -3.03 5.39 4.34
CA ASN A 49 -2.62 6.18 3.17
C ASN A 49 -2.54 5.30 1.93
N ALA A 50 -2.87 5.88 0.78
CA ALA A 50 -2.68 5.29 -0.53
C ALA A 50 -1.86 6.23 -1.41
N THR A 51 -0.94 5.67 -2.19
CA THR A 51 -0.07 6.42 -3.10
C THR A 51 -0.25 5.92 -4.52
N LEU A 52 -0.49 6.81 -5.47
CA LEU A 52 -0.53 6.49 -6.90
C LEU A 52 0.89 6.30 -7.44
N SER A 53 1.12 5.16 -8.09
CA SER A 53 2.34 4.86 -8.82
C SER A 53 2.03 4.69 -10.30
N CYS A 54 2.60 5.54 -11.15
CA CYS A 54 2.42 5.45 -12.59
C CYS A 54 3.40 4.44 -13.20
N PHE A 55 2.96 3.73 -14.24
CA PHE A 55 3.78 2.81 -15.01
C PHE A 55 4.81 3.56 -15.86
N HIS A 56 5.80 2.83 -16.37
CA HIS A 56 6.80 3.39 -17.28
C HIS A 56 6.14 4.06 -18.49
N GLY A 57 6.61 5.27 -18.82
CA GLY A 57 6.03 6.09 -19.89
C GLY A 57 4.79 6.89 -19.47
N TYR A 58 4.45 6.93 -18.18
CA TYR A 58 3.41 7.77 -17.62
C TYR A 58 3.93 8.63 -16.46
N GLU A 59 3.35 9.82 -16.27
CA GLU A 59 3.66 10.75 -15.19
C GLU A 59 2.40 11.12 -14.41
N ALA A 60 2.53 11.31 -13.09
CA ALA A 60 1.41 11.69 -12.24
C ALA A 60 1.09 13.19 -12.40
N THR A 61 -0.18 13.51 -12.62
CA THR A 61 -0.70 14.88 -12.62
C THR A 61 -1.23 15.25 -11.23
N GLY A 62 -1.09 16.51 -10.81
CA GLY A 62 -1.68 17.03 -9.57
C GLY A 62 -0.72 17.09 -8.35
N LYS A 63 -1.20 17.62 -7.23
CA LYS A 63 -0.46 17.60 -5.94
C LYS A 63 -0.34 16.15 -5.49
N SER A 64 0.89 15.75 -5.12
CA SER A 64 1.28 14.53 -4.41
C SER A 64 0.24 13.42 -4.49
N GLY A 65 0.47 12.39 -5.31
CA GLY A 65 -0.42 11.23 -5.47
C GLY A 65 -0.69 10.42 -4.19
N ASN A 66 -0.45 10.98 -3.01
CA ASN A 66 -0.77 10.45 -1.70
C ASN A 66 -2.14 10.98 -1.23
N ILE A 67 -3.02 10.06 -0.87
CA ILE A 67 -4.35 10.32 -0.32
C ILE A 67 -4.52 9.54 0.98
N GLN A 68 -5.36 10.07 1.87
CA GLN A 68 -5.66 9.45 3.15
C GLN A 68 -7.11 8.92 3.16
N CYS A 69 -7.32 7.80 3.82
CA CYS A 69 -8.63 7.29 4.16
C CYS A 69 -9.20 8.08 5.34
N HIS A 70 -10.32 8.78 5.12
CA HIS A 70 -11.00 9.55 6.16
C HIS A 70 -12.52 9.40 6.06
N ASN A 71 -13.14 9.07 7.19
CA ASN A 71 -14.57 8.82 7.34
C ASN A 71 -15.15 7.85 6.29
N GLY A 72 -14.40 6.79 5.96
CA GLY A 72 -14.82 5.80 4.97
C GLY A 72 -14.73 6.27 3.51
N SER A 73 -14.04 7.38 3.23
CA SER A 73 -13.75 7.82 1.86
C SER A 73 -12.29 8.19 1.71
N TRP A 74 -11.74 7.90 0.54
CA TRP A 74 -10.42 8.38 0.17
C TRP A 74 -10.45 9.89 -0.11
N GLY A 75 -9.32 10.55 0.10
CA GLY A 75 -9.13 11.97 -0.22
C GLY A 75 -9.41 12.32 -1.69
N ASN A 76 -9.19 13.58 -2.07
CA ASN A 76 -9.58 14.06 -3.40
C ASN A 76 -8.81 13.36 -4.54
N LEU A 77 -9.54 12.60 -5.36
CA LEU A 77 -9.03 11.86 -6.53
C LEU A 77 -9.11 12.64 -7.85
N THR A 78 -9.78 13.80 -7.87
CA THR A 78 -10.19 14.48 -9.10
C THR A 78 -9.02 14.92 -9.97
N ASN A 79 -7.92 15.32 -9.34
CA ASN A 79 -6.78 15.93 -10.01
C ASN A 79 -5.60 14.97 -10.19
N ILE A 80 -5.75 13.72 -9.75
CA ILE A 80 -4.66 12.75 -9.68
C ILE A 80 -4.89 11.71 -10.77
N LYS A 81 -4.01 11.72 -11.79
CA LYS A 81 -4.09 10.83 -12.95
C LYS A 81 -2.68 10.49 -13.42
N CYS A 82 -2.50 9.34 -14.07
CA CYS A 82 -1.30 9.06 -14.82
C CYS A 82 -1.54 9.46 -16.27
N ILE A 83 -0.73 10.38 -16.80
CA ILE A 83 -0.77 10.82 -18.19
C ILE A 83 0.43 10.27 -18.95
N PRO A 84 0.30 9.86 -20.22
CA PRO A 84 1.43 9.43 -21.01
C PRO A 84 2.49 10.54 -21.09
N ILE A 85 3.74 10.18 -20.81
CA ILE A 85 4.90 10.98 -21.14
C ILE A 85 5.01 10.88 -22.65
N VAL A 86 4.51 11.89 -23.36
CA VAL A 86 4.87 12.04 -24.77
C VAL A 86 6.38 12.19 -24.80
N PRO A 87 7.13 11.29 -25.47
CA PRO A 87 8.52 11.57 -25.72
C PRO A 87 8.51 12.85 -26.52
N ILE A 88 9.02 13.93 -25.92
CA ILE A 88 9.61 14.99 -26.71
C ILE A 88 10.70 14.24 -27.45
N SER A 89 10.42 13.82 -28.69
CA SER A 89 11.47 13.47 -29.61
C SER A 89 12.41 14.66 -29.51
N THR A 90 13.57 14.46 -28.91
CA THR A 90 14.63 15.45 -28.86
C THR A 90 15.03 15.67 -30.31
N THR A 91 14.28 16.50 -31.02
CA THR A 91 14.79 17.30 -32.11
C THR A 91 15.91 18.10 -31.47
N MET A 92 17.13 17.57 -31.61
CA MET A 92 18.37 18.29 -31.39
C MET A 92 18.16 19.73 -31.86
N THR A 93 18.34 20.68 -30.96
CA THR A 93 18.35 22.11 -31.26
C THR A 93 19.21 22.37 -32.49
N THR A 94 18.59 22.60 -33.65
CA THR A 94 19.16 23.35 -34.75
C THR A 94 18.04 24.14 -35.39
N LYS A 95 18.05 25.44 -35.09
CA LYS A 95 17.39 26.57 -35.76
C LYS A 95 15.90 26.42 -36.14
N ALA A 96 15.12 27.34 -35.56
CA ALA A 96 13.75 27.67 -35.90
C ALA A 96 13.44 27.66 -37.41
N VAL A 97 12.43 26.90 -37.80
CA VAL A 97 11.61 27.15 -39.00
C VAL A 97 10.17 26.71 -38.69
N THR A 98 9.34 27.71 -38.44
CA THR A 98 7.89 27.77 -38.68
C THR A 98 7.47 26.90 -39.86
N THR A 99 6.30 26.22 -39.81
CA THR A 99 5.28 26.21 -40.88
C THR A 99 4.26 25.06 -40.72
N SER A 100 3.02 25.49 -40.43
CA SER A 100 1.69 25.02 -40.84
C SER A 100 1.19 23.60 -40.56
N GLU A 101 0.03 23.60 -39.89
CA GLU A 101 -1.07 22.63 -39.98
C GLU A 101 -1.42 22.26 -41.44
N GLU A 102 -1.72 20.99 -41.69
CA GLU A 102 -2.94 20.58 -42.41
C GLU A 102 -3.34 19.13 -42.05
N LEU A 103 -4.41 19.02 -41.26
CA LEU A 103 -5.62 18.21 -41.44
C LEU A 103 -5.52 16.92 -42.30
N ILE A 104 -5.58 15.73 -41.68
CA ILE A 104 -6.26 14.56 -42.29
C ILE A 104 -6.94 13.70 -41.18
N THR A 105 -8.23 13.98 -41.01
CA THR A 105 -9.37 13.03 -40.93
C THR A 105 -9.27 11.74 -40.10
N GLU A 106 -10.18 11.62 -39.12
CA GLU A 106 -10.59 10.38 -38.42
C GLU A 106 -10.97 9.23 -39.39
N PRO A 107 -10.96 7.99 -38.89
CA PRO A 107 -12.28 7.40 -38.63
C PRO A 107 -12.42 6.84 -37.20
N THR A 108 -13.44 7.34 -36.52
CA THR A 108 -14.14 6.67 -35.41
C THR A 108 -14.60 5.28 -35.86
N THR A 109 -14.30 4.24 -35.06
CA THR A 109 -15.12 3.01 -35.03
C THR A 109 -15.19 2.49 -33.60
N SER A 110 -16.42 2.37 -33.16
CA SER A 110 -16.95 2.07 -31.84
C SER A 110 -17.06 0.57 -31.54
N ILE A 111 -16.77 0.19 -30.29
CA ILE A 111 -17.44 -0.79 -29.38
C ILE A 111 -17.57 -2.23 -29.93
N GLU A 112 -17.05 -3.28 -29.27
CA GLU A 112 -17.78 -3.97 -28.19
C GLU A 112 -16.91 -4.84 -27.26
N MET A 113 -17.47 -4.96 -26.07
CA MET A 113 -17.08 -5.72 -24.90
C MET A 113 -17.34 -7.22 -25.09
N SER A 114 -16.47 -8.09 -24.56
CA SER A 114 -16.88 -9.36 -23.92
C SER A 114 -15.67 -10.23 -23.54
N ALA A 115 -15.93 -11.06 -22.54
CA ALA A 115 -15.17 -12.24 -22.11
C ALA A 115 -13.99 -12.00 -21.14
N SER A 116 -14.34 -12.15 -19.86
CA SER A 116 -13.53 -12.82 -18.84
C SER A 116 -12.70 -13.97 -19.42
N PRO A 117 -11.40 -14.01 -19.12
CA PRO A 117 -10.67 -15.25 -18.92
C PRO A 117 -10.57 -15.48 -17.41
N ASP A 118 -11.24 -16.53 -16.96
CA ASP A 118 -10.82 -17.30 -15.78
C ASP A 118 -9.37 -17.72 -15.98
N ARG A 119 -8.45 -17.12 -15.21
CA ARG A 119 -7.14 -17.70 -14.96
C ARG A 119 -6.57 -17.16 -13.66
N THR A 120 -6.36 -18.11 -12.76
CA THR A 120 -5.40 -18.11 -11.66
C THR A 120 -4.04 -17.52 -12.08
N ASP A 121 -3.13 -17.45 -11.10
CA ASP A 121 -1.71 -17.13 -11.28
C ASP A 121 -1.51 -15.60 -11.37
N ASN A 122 -0.80 -14.88 -10.49
CA ASN A 122 0.34 -15.20 -9.63
C ASN A 122 0.55 -13.99 -8.71
N GLU A 123 0.64 -14.26 -7.41
CA GLU A 123 1.12 -13.33 -6.39
C GLU A 123 2.59 -12.97 -6.68
N LEU A 124 2.81 -11.87 -7.38
CA LEU A 124 4.14 -11.36 -7.69
C LEU A 124 4.28 -9.93 -7.18
N GLU A 125 3.98 -9.70 -5.90
CA GLU A 125 4.58 -8.60 -5.13
C GLU A 125 4.52 -8.82 -3.61
N GLY A 126 4.79 -10.05 -3.19
CA GLY A 126 5.24 -10.38 -1.83
C GLY A 126 6.75 -10.61 -1.73
N SER A 127 7.51 -10.52 -2.84
CA SER A 127 8.87 -11.08 -2.90
C SER A 127 9.85 -10.42 -1.92
N SER A 128 9.76 -9.11 -1.68
CA SER A 128 10.70 -8.46 -0.73
C SER A 128 10.42 -8.82 0.73
N ARG A 129 9.14 -8.95 1.12
CA ARG A 129 8.76 -9.29 2.51
C ARG A 129 9.03 -10.75 2.84
N HIS A 130 8.72 -11.68 1.95
CA HIS A 130 8.97 -13.10 2.20
C HIS A 130 10.47 -13.43 2.24
N ASN A 131 11.28 -12.82 1.36
CA ASN A 131 12.74 -13.01 1.38
C ASN A 131 13.37 -12.45 2.68
N TYR A 132 12.85 -11.33 3.20
CA TYR A 132 13.30 -10.77 4.48
C TYR A 132 12.95 -11.69 5.67
N VAL A 133 11.72 -12.20 5.72
CA VAL A 133 11.26 -13.13 6.76
C VAL A 133 12.08 -14.43 6.71
N ILE A 134 12.28 -15.02 5.53
CA ILE A 134 13.10 -16.22 5.36
C ILE A 134 14.54 -15.97 5.82
N THR A 135 15.12 -14.83 5.47
CA THR A 135 16.48 -14.46 5.88
C THR A 135 16.59 -14.35 7.41
N ILE A 136 15.63 -13.71 8.09
CA ILE A 136 15.62 -13.62 9.56
C ILE A 136 15.49 -15.01 10.19
N CYS A 137 14.57 -15.84 9.70
CA CYS A 137 14.37 -17.19 10.23
C CYS A 137 15.65 -18.03 10.14
N VAL A 138 16.36 -17.99 9.00
CA VAL A 138 17.62 -18.72 8.83
C VAL A 138 18.69 -18.23 9.81
N VAL A 139 18.85 -16.91 9.97
CA VAL A 139 19.83 -16.35 10.92
C VAL A 139 19.54 -16.77 12.36
N VAL A 140 18.27 -16.71 12.78
CA VAL A 140 17.86 -17.12 14.13
C VAL A 140 18.12 -18.61 14.36
N LEU A 141 17.78 -19.47 13.39
CA LEU A 141 18.04 -20.91 13.49
C LEU A 141 19.54 -21.21 13.59
N VAL A 142 20.38 -20.55 12.79
CA VAL A 142 21.84 -20.72 12.86
C VAL A 142 22.38 -20.33 14.24
N VAL A 143 21.93 -19.22 14.81
CA VAL A 143 22.33 -18.79 16.17
C VAL A 143 21.92 -19.82 17.22
N ILE A 144 20.69 -20.33 17.16
CA ILE A 144 20.19 -21.36 18.08
C ILE A 144 21.07 -22.63 17.99
N ILE A 145 21.40 -23.08 16.78
CA ILE A 145 22.24 -24.25 16.56
C ILE A 145 23.65 -24.04 17.13
N ILE A 146 24.25 -22.86 16.91
CA ILE A 146 25.57 -22.52 17.48
C ILE A 146 25.53 -22.58 19.01
N VAL A 147 24.49 -22.04 19.63
CA VAL A 147 24.33 -22.06 21.09
C VAL A 147 24.17 -23.50 21.61
N ILE A 148 23.37 -24.34 20.94
CA ILE A 148 23.20 -25.75 21.31
C ILE A 148 24.53 -26.49 21.20
N ILE A 149 25.26 -26.33 20.10
CA ILE A 149 26.57 -26.96 19.89
C ILE A 149 27.54 -26.50 20.98
N ALA A 150 27.60 -25.20 21.28
CA ALA A 150 28.44 -24.68 22.35
C ALA A 150 28.08 -25.34 23.68
N VAL A 151 26.80 -25.37 24.07
CA VAL A 151 26.38 -26.00 25.32
C VAL A 151 26.76 -27.48 25.37
N VAL A 152 26.62 -28.22 24.26
CA VAL A 152 26.99 -29.65 24.21
C VAL A 152 28.51 -29.86 24.26
N LEU A 153 29.30 -28.98 23.65
CA LEU A 153 30.77 -29.07 23.66
C LEU A 153 31.41 -28.57 24.95
N TYR A 154 30.73 -27.67 25.67
CA TYR A 154 31.17 -27.12 26.97
C TYR A 154 30.55 -27.84 28.18
N ARG A 155 29.67 -28.81 27.95
CA ARG A 155 29.17 -29.77 28.95
C ARG A 155 30.11 -30.96 29.02
#